data_AF-A0A3A3FT96-F1
#
_entry.id   AF-A0A3A3FT96-F1
#
_cell.length_a   1.000
_cell.length_b   1.000
_cell.length_c   1.000
_cell.angle_alpha   90.00
_cell.angle_beta   90.00
_cell.angle_gamma   90.00
#
_symmetry.space_group_name_H-M   'P 1'
#
loop_
_entity.id
_entity.type
_entity.pdbx_description
1 polymer ?
#
loop_
_entity_poly.entity_id
_entity_poly.type
_entity_poly.pdbx_seq_one_letter_code
_entity_poly.pdbx_strand_id
1 'polypeptide(L)' 'MIPTADIQRRIIELEVEHRDLDAVIDLLTRDALHDELQLRRLKKRKLQLKDHITLLKMQLIPDVPA' A
#
# COMPACT_ATOMS: atom_id res chain seq x y z
N MET A 1 11.55 -11.01 18.67
CA MET A 1 10.13 -11.12 18.27
C MET A 1 9.60 -9.70 18.22
N ILE A 2 9.18 -9.20 17.05
CA ILE A 2 8.58 -7.86 16.97
C ILE A 2 7.24 -7.92 17.71
N PRO A 3 6.95 -7.03 18.67
CA PRO A 3 5.64 -6.95 19.31
C PRO A 3 4.52 -6.82 18.27
N THR A 4 3.42 -7.56 18.45
CA THR A 4 2.25 -7.50 17.55
C THR A 4 1.69 -6.07 17.41
N ALA A 5 1.82 -5.25 18.47
CA ALA A 5 1.46 -3.84 18.46
C ALA A 5 2.27 -3.01 17.43
N ASP A 6 3.56 -3.31 17.25
CA ASP A 6 4.40 -2.62 16.27
C ASP A 6 4.02 -3.00 14.83
N ILE A 7 3.65 -4.26 14.61
CA ILE A 7 3.15 -4.74 13.31
C ILE A 7 1.82 -4.07 12.96
N GLN A 8 0.90 -3.96 13.94
CA GLN A 8 -0.38 -3.26 13.76
C GLN A 8 -0.17 -1.78 13.43
N ARG A 9 0.72 -1.10 14.17
CA ARG A 9 1.08 0.30 13.88
C ARG A 9 1.63 0.44 12.47
N ARG A 10 2.51 -0.47 12.06
CA ARG A 10 3.11 -0.47 10.72
C ARG A 10 2.07 -0.67 9.62
N ILE A 11 1.09 -1.55 9.84
CA ILE A 11 -0.03 -1.75 8.91
C ILE A 11 -0.81 -0.45 8.73
N ILE A 12 -1.14 0.25 9.83
CA ILE A 12 -1.89 1.52 9.77
C ILE A 12 -1.10 2.56 8.98
N GLU A 13 0.20 2.71 9.23
CA GLU A 13 1.07 3.63 8.48
C GLU A 13 1.06 3.34 6.97
N LEU A 14 1.18 2.05 6.60
CA LEU A 14 1.17 1.64 5.19
C LEU A 14 -0.20 1.82 4.55
N GLU A 15 -1.30 1.62 5.29
CA GLU A 15 -2.66 1.85 4.80
C GLU A 15 -2.94 3.34 4.54
N VAL A 16 -2.40 4.23 5.38
CA VAL A 16 -2.44 5.69 5.15
C VAL A 16 -1.65 6.04 3.89
N GLU A 17 -0.39 5.58 3.78
CA GLU A 17 0.45 5.85 2.60
C GLU A 17 -0.19 5.32 1.31
N HIS A 18 -0.81 4.14 1.37
CA HIS A 18 -1.54 3.55 0.25
C HIS A 18 -2.74 4.40 -0.18
N ARG A 19 -3.49 4.96 0.77
CA ARG A 19 -4.63 5.85 0.49
C ARG A 19 -4.16 7.17 -0.13
N ASP A 20 -3.08 7.74 0.38
CA ASP A 20 -2.51 8.98 -0.15
C ASP A 20 -2.01 8.78 -1.59
N LEU A 21 -1.33 7.65 -1.87
CA LEU A 21 -0.95 7.30 -3.24
C LEU A 21 -2.15 7.14 -4.16
N ASP A 22 -3.27 6.64 -3.66
CA ASP A 22 -4.49 6.51 -4.46
C ASP A 22 -5.06 7.88 -4.87
N ALA A 23 -5.13 8.80 -3.92
CA ALA A 23 -5.58 10.17 -4.18
C ALA A 23 -4.67 10.87 -5.21
N VAL A 24 -3.36 10.67 -5.14
CA VAL A 24 -2.40 11.21 -6.11
C VAL A 24 -2.58 10.59 -7.50
N ILE A 25 -2.78 9.27 -7.57
CA ILE A 25 -3.06 8.55 -8.83
C ILE A 25 -4.35 9.07 -9.46
N ASP A 26 -5.40 9.26 -8.67
CA ASP A 26 -6.69 9.77 -9.16
C ASP A 26 -6.58 11.20 -9.68
N LEU A 27 -5.82 12.05 -8.99
CA LEU A 27 -5.57 13.42 -9.45
C LEU A 27 -4.81 13.43 -10.78
N LEU A 28 -3.74 12.64 -10.88
CA LEU A 28 -2.94 12.54 -12.11
C LEU A 28 -3.74 11.92 -13.25
N THR A 29 -4.62 10.96 -12.99
CA THR A 29 -5.43 10.32 -14.04
C THR A 29 -6.47 11.29 -14.64
N ARG A 30 -6.84 12.34 -13.91
CA ARG A 30 -7.77 13.39 -14.39
C ARG A 30 -7.09 14.44 -15.27
N ASP A 31 -5.76 14.52 -15.25
CA ASP A 31 -5.01 15.45 -16.08
C ASP A 31 -4.84 14.89 -17.51
N ALA A 32 -5.23 15.65 -18.52
CA ALA A 32 -5.17 15.22 -19.92
C ALA A 32 -3.72 15.02 -20.42
N LEU A 33 -2.73 15.64 -19.77
CA LEU A 33 -1.31 15.56 -20.12
C LEU A 33 -0.48 14.70 -19.16
N HIS A 34 -1.14 13.86 -18.36
CA HIS A 34 -0.47 12.99 -17.40
C HIS A 34 0.62 12.11 -18.01
N ASP A 35 1.76 12.06 -17.32
CA ASP A 35 2.88 11.19 -17.66
C ASP A 35 2.54 9.73 -17.34
N GLU A 36 2.32 8.92 -18.38
CA GLU A 36 2.03 7.49 -18.25
C GLU A 36 3.10 6.72 -17.46
N LEU A 37 4.39 7.09 -17.60
CA LEU A 37 5.47 6.43 -16.89
C LEU A 37 5.39 6.73 -15.39
N GLN A 38 5.08 7.98 -15.03
CA GLN A 38 4.85 8.36 -13.64
C GLN A 38 3.65 7.60 -13.06
N LEU A 39 2.54 7.54 -13.79
CA LEU A 39 1.34 6.82 -13.37
C LEU A 39 1.62 5.32 -13.16
N ARG A 40 2.37 4.67 -14.08
CA ARG A 40 2.78 3.27 -13.95
C ARG A 40 3.65 3.04 -12.72
N ARG A 41 4.60 3.94 -12.42
CA ARG A 41 5.45 3.86 -11.22
C ARG A 41 4.64 3.98 -9.93
N LEU A 42 3.69 4.91 -9.87
CA LEU A 42 2.82 5.09 -8.71
C LEU A 42 1.92 3.88 -8.48
N LYS A 43 1.30 3.34 -9.54
CA LYS A 43 0.49 2.11 -9.46
C LYS A 43 1.31 0.92 -8.99
N LYS A 44 2.56 0.78 -9.46
CA LYS A 44 3.49 -0.26 -8.97
C LYS A 44 3.81 -0.10 -7.49
N ARG A 45 4.08 1.12 -7.02
CA ARG A 45 4.33 1.39 -5.59
C ARG A 45 3.09 1.08 -4.74
N LYS A 46 1.89 1.45 -5.21
CA LYS A 46 0.62 1.11 -4.55
C LYS A 46 0.45 -0.40 -4.39
N LEU A 47 0.74 -1.18 -5.43
CA LEU A 47 0.71 -2.65 -5.38
C LEU A 47 1.69 -3.20 -4.33
N GLN A 48 2.94 -2.70 -4.32
CA GLN A 48 3.94 -3.13 -3.33
C GLN A 48 3.52 -2.83 -1.89
N LEU A 49 2.87 -1.69 -1.62
CA LEU A 49 2.34 -1.39 -0.30
C LEU A 49 1.23 -2.37 0.11
N LYS A 50 0.32 -2.68 -0.82
CA LYS A 50 -0.75 -3.67 -0.58
C LYS A 50 -0.18 -5.05 -0.25
N ASP A 51 0.84 -5.49 -0.99
CA ASP A 51 1.51 -6.77 -0.76
C ASP A 51 2.19 -6.77 0.62
N HIS A 52 2.87 -5.69 0.98
CA HIS A 52 3.52 -5.57 2.29
C HIS A 52 2.51 -5.56 3.45
N ILE A 53 1.40 -4.83 3.31
CA ILE A 53 0.30 -4.87 4.28
C ILE A 53 -0.22 -6.30 4.45
N THR A 54 -0.37 -7.03 3.34
CA THR A 54 -0.86 -8.41 3.35
C THR A 54 0.11 -9.32 4.10
N LEU A 55 1.41 -9.23 3.84
CA LEU A 55 2.45 -9.98 4.56
C LEU A 55 2.44 -9.68 6.07
N LEU A 56 2.31 -8.41 6.46
CA LEU A 56 2.23 -8.03 7.88
C LEU A 56 0.94 -8.52 8.53
N LYS A 57 -0.19 -8.50 7.81
CA LYS A 57 -1.46 -9.07 8.30
C LYS A 57 -1.35 -10.59 8.48
N MET A 58 -0.68 -11.30 7.58
CA MET A 58 -0.40 -12.73 7.71
C MET A 58 0.52 -13.03 8.92
N GLN A 59 1.42 -12.14 9.29
CA GLN A 59 2.21 -12.30 10.52
C GLN A 59 1.39 -12.11 11.80
N LEU A 60 0.28 -11.37 11.74
CA LEU A 60 -0.65 -11.18 12.86
C LEU A 60 -1.72 -12.27 12.97
N ILE A 61 -2.07 -12.91 11.85
CA ILE A 61 -3.08 -13.96 11.81
C ILE A 61 -2.34 -15.30 11.67
N PRO A 62 -2.24 -16.11 12.73
CA PRO A 62 -1.46 -17.35 12.70
C PRO A 62 -1.98 -18.42 11.73
N ASP A 63 -3.11 -18.21 11.07
CA ASP A 63 -3.75 -19.24 10.24
C ASP A 63 -4.64 -18.61 9.14
N VAL A 64 -4.06 -18.19 8.01
CA VAL A 64 -4.83 -17.91 6.78
C VAL A 64 -4.27 -18.80 5.67
N PRO A 65 -5.02 -19.83 5.23
CA PRO A 65 -4.60 -20.65 4.09
C PRO A 65 -4.69 -19.79 2.83
N ALA A 66 -3.57 -19.74 2.09
CA ALA A 66 -3.51 -19.17 0.75
C ALA A 66 -4.25 -20.05 -0.27
#